data_AF-A0A6L9Q9M7-F1
#
_entry.id   AF-A0A6L9Q9M7-F1
#
_cell.length_a   1.000
_cell.length_b   1.000
_cell.length_c   1.000
_cell.angle_alpha   90.00
_cell.angle_beta   90.00
_cell.angle_gamma   90.00
#
_symmetry.space_group_name_H-M   'P 1'
#
loop_
_entity.id
_entity.type
_entity.pdbx_description
1 polymer ?
#
loop_
_entity_poly.entity_id
_entity_poly.type
_entity_poly.pdbx_seq_one_letter_code
_entity_poly.pdbx_strand_id
1 'polypeptide(L)'
;MVGGAVLVSTLISLAAAPRWTRRTGEPGAGRRGRRWARPETFLLLVVGLVYVNQVLFTVYMLRVHDGDASFIAKYLPEGYFALADGSAMRGLAEHFPKPGLLAPSLLRVQAFLELPFALLAYVTVLRWLDRGLYRRLASSRLVWAASFSYTFVFCVVEWELRNPYTVDDIVIRVCSAVLTPVLLQWLAKQEGDGSERASFAQMLLFVVSTWALGHLVLFVYETALLYNLGHVGGRLPSALVALCVLAGARVASSRLPDGEAGVALSSVVAGLRWALLLFFVPALAVRYGVNFGIPLIAAAAGLAVCLAAAIFALRETLSGTGTARTAVWAAQTVAALLAGAAAGYAALQLVTDAYYEAGLLRAAGAAFAVAVAVCAATDRWLARRRAATPV
;
A
#
# COMPACT_ATOMS: atom_id res chain seq x y z
N MET A 1 10.24 -14.53 15.88
CA MET A 1 10.92 -14.64 14.56
C MET A 1 10.69 -13.44 13.65
N VAL A 2 9.52 -12.78 13.71
CA VAL A 2 9.19 -11.58 12.92
C VAL A 2 10.22 -10.44 13.05
N GLY A 3 10.76 -10.21 14.25
CA GLY A 3 11.82 -9.20 14.45
C GLY A 3 13.10 -9.45 13.60
N GLY A 4 13.47 -10.71 13.40
CA GLY A 4 14.57 -11.06 12.49
C GLY A 4 14.24 -10.74 11.04
N ALA A 5 12.99 -11.02 10.61
CA ALA A 5 12.51 -10.65 9.27
C ALA A 5 12.52 -9.14 9.06
N VAL A 6 12.10 -8.35 10.06
CA VAL A 6 12.17 -6.88 10.04
C VAL A 6 13.60 -6.42 9.76
N LEU A 7 14.57 -6.90 10.55
CA LEU A 7 15.97 -6.50 10.41
C LEU A 7 16.54 -6.91 9.04
N VAL A 8 16.39 -8.17 8.65
CA VAL A 8 16.95 -8.70 7.39
C VAL A 8 16.33 -8.01 6.17
N SER A 9 15.00 -7.88 6.12
CA SER A 9 14.31 -7.21 5.00
C SER A 9 14.68 -5.73 4.89
N THR A 10 14.84 -5.04 6.03
CA THR A 10 15.30 -3.65 6.08
C THR A 10 16.73 -3.53 5.57
N LEU A 11 17.65 -4.40 6.03
CA LEU A 11 19.04 -4.43 5.57
C LEU A 11 19.14 -4.70 4.06
N ILE A 12 18.39 -5.68 3.54
CA ILE A 12 18.33 -5.97 2.09
C ILE A 12 17.91 -4.72 1.31
N SER A 13 16.89 -4.01 1.81
CA SER A 13 16.36 -2.83 1.14
C SER A 13 17.36 -1.66 1.14
N LEU A 14 17.96 -1.37 2.30
CA LEU A 14 18.98 -0.33 2.45
C LEU A 14 20.23 -0.63 1.62
N ALA A 15 20.68 -1.90 1.57
CA ALA A 15 21.82 -2.33 0.78
C ALA A 15 21.55 -2.27 -0.74
N ALA A 16 20.28 -2.38 -1.16
CA ALA A 16 19.91 -2.25 -2.57
C ALA A 16 19.98 -0.80 -3.06
N ALA A 17 19.75 0.18 -2.17
CA ALA A 17 19.62 1.61 -2.50
C ALA A 17 20.71 2.19 -3.44
N PRO A 18 22.02 1.91 -3.26
CA PRO A 18 23.07 2.47 -4.10
C PRO A 18 23.02 2.01 -5.57
N ARG A 19 22.36 0.88 -5.86
CA ARG A 19 22.22 0.40 -7.25
C ARG A 19 21.17 1.21 -8.02
N TRP A 20 20.25 1.85 -7.32
CA TRP A 20 19.14 2.61 -7.90
C TRP A 20 19.49 4.07 -8.19
N THR A 21 20.55 4.59 -7.56
CA THR A 21 21.10 5.93 -7.89
C THR A 21 21.86 5.94 -9.21
N ARG A 22 22.33 4.79 -9.70
CA ARG A 22 22.97 4.68 -11.02
C ARG A 22 21.88 4.69 -12.08
N ARG A 23 21.59 5.87 -12.63
CA ARG A 23 20.74 6.04 -13.82
C ARG A 23 21.27 5.14 -14.94
N THR A 24 20.65 4.00 -15.17
CA THR A 24 20.76 3.31 -16.44
C THR A 24 19.87 4.05 -17.42
N GLY A 25 20.50 4.74 -18.39
CA GLY A 25 19.79 5.24 -19.55
C GLY A 25 19.24 4.03 -20.30
N GLU A 26 17.93 3.79 -20.19
CA GLU A 26 17.29 2.73 -20.97
C GLU A 26 16.65 3.31 -22.23
N PRO A 27 16.84 2.65 -23.38
CA PRO A 27 16.33 3.08 -24.68
C PRO A 27 14.81 2.93 -24.74
N GLY A 28 14.13 4.01 -25.13
CA GLY A 28 12.68 4.05 -25.29
C GLY A 28 12.24 3.39 -26.60
N ALA A 29 11.87 2.11 -26.54
CA ALA A 29 11.07 1.51 -27.59
C ALA A 29 9.60 1.80 -27.28
N GLY A 30 8.98 2.70 -28.05
CA GLY A 30 7.61 3.19 -27.90
C GLY A 30 6.52 2.13 -28.07
N ARG A 31 6.49 1.12 -27.21
CA ARG A 31 5.42 0.14 -27.14
C ARG A 31 4.22 0.77 -26.45
N ARG A 32 3.11 0.88 -27.19
CA ARG A 32 1.79 1.17 -26.62
C ARG A 32 1.41 0.04 -25.66
N GLY A 33 1.52 0.28 -24.37
CA GLY A 33 1.10 -0.66 -23.33
C GLY A 33 -0.39 -1.03 -23.44
N ARG A 34 -0.72 -2.29 -23.16
CA ARG A 34 -2.11 -2.77 -23.19
C ARG A 34 -2.90 -2.15 -22.04
N ARG A 35 -3.97 -1.41 -22.32
CA ARG A 35 -4.76 -0.68 -21.30
C ARG A 35 -5.31 -1.56 -20.16
N TRP A 36 -5.56 -2.84 -20.41
CA TRP A 36 -6.08 -3.78 -19.41
C TRP A 36 -5.00 -4.38 -18.51
N ALA A 37 -3.74 -4.43 -18.97
CA ALA A 37 -2.63 -5.04 -18.25
C ALA A 37 -2.00 -4.04 -17.27
N ARG A 38 -2.78 -3.62 -16.28
CA ARG A 38 -2.40 -2.64 -15.25
C ARG A 38 -2.55 -3.23 -13.85
N PRO A 39 -1.67 -2.89 -12.88
CA PRO A 39 -1.81 -3.31 -11.50
C PRO A 39 -3.19 -3.04 -10.90
N GLU A 40 -3.82 -1.91 -11.26
CA GLU A 40 -5.14 -1.52 -10.77
C GLU A 40 -6.23 -2.52 -11.20
N THR A 41 -6.20 -2.94 -12.47
CA THR A 41 -7.15 -3.92 -13.01
C THR A 41 -7.00 -5.27 -12.32
N PHE A 42 -5.75 -5.70 -12.09
CA PHE A 42 -5.48 -6.97 -11.42
C PHE A 42 -5.77 -6.90 -9.93
N LEU A 43 -5.56 -5.75 -9.28
CA LEU A 43 -5.97 -5.52 -7.90
C LEU A 43 -7.49 -5.66 -7.78
N LEU A 44 -8.25 -5.03 -8.68
CA LEU A 44 -9.71 -5.15 -8.71
C LEU A 44 -10.15 -6.60 -8.95
N LEU A 45 -9.49 -7.32 -9.86
CA LEU A 45 -9.74 -8.74 -10.09
C LEU A 45 -9.50 -9.57 -8.81
N VAL A 46 -8.37 -9.39 -8.14
CA VAL A 46 -8.05 -10.10 -6.90
C VAL A 46 -9.06 -9.77 -5.80
N VAL A 47 -9.45 -8.49 -5.65
CA VAL A 47 -10.52 -8.09 -4.71
C VAL A 47 -11.83 -8.80 -5.04
N GLY A 48 -12.21 -8.86 -6.32
CA GLY A 48 -13.39 -9.59 -6.77
C GLY A 48 -13.32 -11.08 -6.42
N LEU A 49 -12.18 -11.74 -6.68
CA LEU A 49 -11.95 -13.15 -6.34
C LEU A 49 -12.00 -13.39 -4.82
N VAL A 50 -11.47 -12.47 -4.02
CA VAL A 50 -11.57 -12.53 -2.55
C VAL A 50 -13.03 -12.50 -2.12
N TYR A 51 -13.85 -11.57 -2.63
CA TYR A 51 -15.28 -11.54 -2.28
C TYR A 51 -16.06 -12.74 -2.78
N VAL A 52 -15.76 -13.24 -3.99
CA VAL A 52 -16.35 -14.50 -4.48
C VAL A 52 -16.02 -15.64 -3.52
N ASN A 53 -14.76 -15.75 -3.08
CA ASN A 53 -14.38 -16.74 -2.07
C ASN A 53 -15.19 -16.56 -0.77
N GLN A 54 -15.41 -15.34 -0.32
CA GLN A 54 -16.17 -15.07 0.91
C GLN A 54 -17.64 -15.44 0.82
N VAL A 55 -18.26 -15.24 -0.34
CA VAL A 55 -19.63 -15.72 -0.60
C VAL A 55 -19.66 -17.25 -0.54
N LEU A 56 -18.73 -17.92 -1.22
CA LEU A 56 -18.63 -19.38 -1.22
C LEU A 56 -18.34 -19.96 0.16
N PHE A 57 -17.47 -19.30 0.93
CA PHE A 57 -17.20 -19.63 2.32
C PHE A 57 -18.45 -19.50 3.18
N THR A 58 -19.20 -18.41 3.04
CA THR A 58 -20.44 -18.21 3.81
C THR A 58 -21.46 -19.30 3.49
N VAL A 59 -21.61 -19.66 2.21
CA VAL A 59 -22.46 -20.80 1.80
C VAL A 59 -21.98 -22.11 2.42
N TYR A 60 -20.67 -22.38 2.41
CA TYR A 60 -20.09 -23.57 3.04
C TYR A 60 -20.44 -23.64 4.53
N MET A 61 -20.24 -22.54 5.26
CA MET A 61 -20.53 -22.47 6.69
C MET A 61 -22.01 -22.67 6.99
N LEU A 62 -22.90 -22.00 6.25
CA LEU A 62 -24.35 -22.12 6.44
C LEU A 62 -24.87 -23.53 6.12
N ARG A 63 -24.26 -24.25 5.17
CA ARG A 63 -24.78 -25.54 4.68
C ARG A 63 -24.11 -26.77 5.29
N VAL A 64 -22.87 -26.66 5.76
CA VAL A 64 -22.10 -27.79 6.27
C VAL A 64 -21.91 -27.71 7.78
N HIS A 65 -21.90 -26.49 8.34
CA HIS A 65 -21.68 -26.25 9.77
C HIS A 65 -22.83 -25.49 10.42
N ASP A 66 -23.98 -25.38 9.76
CA ASP A 66 -25.18 -24.67 10.25
C ASP A 66 -24.90 -23.22 10.73
N GLY A 67 -23.92 -22.58 10.10
CA GLY A 67 -23.46 -21.22 10.46
C GLY A 67 -22.51 -21.16 11.65
N ASP A 68 -22.15 -22.28 12.27
CA ASP A 68 -21.24 -22.33 13.40
C ASP A 68 -19.76 -22.37 12.96
N ALA A 69 -19.05 -21.26 13.19
CA ALA A 69 -17.61 -21.15 12.94
C ALA A 69 -16.74 -21.58 14.14
N SER A 70 -17.32 -21.99 15.28
CA SER A 70 -16.58 -22.26 16.52
C SER A 70 -15.45 -23.28 16.37
N PHE A 71 -15.64 -24.29 15.51
CA PHE A 71 -14.66 -25.36 15.30
C PHE A 71 -13.32 -24.84 14.75
N ILE A 72 -13.35 -23.73 13.99
CA ILE A 72 -12.17 -23.10 13.40
C ILE A 72 -11.81 -21.78 14.10
N ALA A 73 -12.80 -21.01 14.54
CA ALA A 73 -12.61 -19.72 15.20
C ALA A 73 -11.78 -19.83 16.49
N LYS A 74 -11.86 -20.95 17.20
CA LYS A 74 -11.08 -21.21 18.43
C LYS A 74 -9.56 -21.15 18.25
N TYR A 75 -9.04 -21.19 17.01
CA TYR A 75 -7.62 -21.07 16.70
C TYR A 75 -7.18 -19.65 16.35
N LEU A 76 -8.13 -18.71 16.20
CA LEU A 76 -7.87 -17.35 15.74
C LEU A 76 -8.23 -16.32 16.84
N PRO A 77 -7.67 -15.11 16.78
CA PRO A 77 -8.11 -14.00 17.62
C PRO A 77 -9.59 -13.67 17.42
N GLU A 78 -10.18 -12.97 18.39
CA GLU A 78 -11.54 -12.46 18.28
C GLU A 78 -11.73 -11.56 17.05
N GLY A 79 -12.95 -11.53 16.51
CA GLY A 79 -13.32 -10.67 15.38
C GLY A 79 -13.18 -11.32 14.00
N TYR A 80 -12.99 -12.64 13.92
CA TYR A 80 -13.10 -13.40 12.67
C TYR A 80 -14.50 -14.02 12.51
N PHE A 81 -14.88 -14.31 11.26
CA PHE A 81 -16.05 -15.12 10.89
C PHE A 81 -17.43 -14.53 11.21
N ALA A 82 -17.61 -13.21 11.10
CA ALA A 82 -18.95 -12.60 11.08
C ALA A 82 -19.65 -12.91 9.75
N LEU A 83 -20.36 -14.04 9.69
CA LEU A 83 -21.05 -14.52 8.50
C LEU A 83 -22.17 -13.56 8.06
N ALA A 84 -22.39 -13.47 6.75
CA ALA A 84 -23.57 -12.82 6.21
C ALA A 84 -24.75 -13.80 6.24
N ASP A 85 -25.76 -13.55 7.07
CA ASP A 85 -26.88 -14.48 7.29
C ASP A 85 -28.26 -13.91 6.89
N GLY A 86 -28.26 -12.97 5.94
CA GLY A 86 -29.48 -12.40 5.38
C GLY A 86 -30.23 -13.38 4.47
N SER A 87 -31.51 -13.10 4.20
CA SER A 87 -32.40 -13.93 3.36
C SER A 87 -31.82 -14.26 1.98
N ALA A 88 -31.14 -13.31 1.33
CA ALA A 88 -30.48 -13.53 0.06
C ALA A 88 -29.34 -14.55 0.14
N MET A 89 -28.52 -14.50 1.20
CA MET A 89 -27.42 -15.43 1.39
C MET A 89 -27.92 -16.83 1.75
N ARG A 90 -28.94 -16.92 2.62
CA ARG A 90 -29.61 -18.19 2.93
C ARG A 90 -30.23 -18.81 1.68
N GLY A 91 -30.94 -18.02 0.87
CA GLY A 91 -31.49 -18.49 -0.40
C GLY A 91 -30.42 -18.99 -1.37
N LEU A 92 -29.29 -18.28 -1.52
CA LEU A 92 -28.16 -18.76 -2.31
C LEU A 92 -27.61 -20.09 -1.76
N ALA A 93 -27.45 -20.18 -0.44
CA ALA A 93 -26.88 -21.34 0.22
C ALA A 93 -27.77 -22.59 0.05
N GLU A 94 -29.09 -22.44 0.17
CA GLU A 94 -30.06 -23.52 -0.03
C GLU A 94 -29.99 -24.14 -1.44
N HIS A 95 -29.75 -23.32 -2.46
CA HIS A 95 -29.71 -23.74 -3.86
C HIS A 95 -28.32 -24.17 -4.34
N PHE A 96 -27.27 -24.03 -3.52
CA PHE A 96 -25.91 -24.35 -3.94
C PHE A 96 -25.69 -25.87 -3.99
N PRO A 97 -25.33 -26.45 -5.15
CA PRO A 97 -25.15 -27.89 -5.25
C PRO A 97 -23.84 -28.34 -4.59
N LYS A 98 -23.88 -29.45 -3.84
CA LYS A 98 -22.71 -30.10 -3.22
C LYS A 98 -21.85 -29.12 -2.37
N PRO A 99 -22.41 -28.51 -1.30
CA PRO A 99 -21.70 -27.51 -0.50
C PRO A 99 -20.40 -28.02 0.13
N GLY A 100 -20.26 -29.34 0.37
CA GLY A 100 -19.01 -29.93 0.86
C GLY A 100 -17.78 -29.71 -0.05
N LEU A 101 -17.98 -29.47 -1.36
CA LEU A 101 -16.88 -29.15 -2.29
C LEU A 101 -16.30 -27.74 -2.05
N LEU A 102 -17.00 -26.89 -1.31
CA LEU A 102 -16.55 -25.54 -0.98
C LEU A 102 -15.60 -25.48 0.20
N ALA A 103 -15.26 -26.62 0.83
CA ALA A 103 -14.31 -26.63 1.94
C ALA A 103 -13.02 -25.82 1.68
N PRO A 104 -12.38 -25.87 0.48
CA PRO A 104 -11.20 -25.06 0.18
C PRO A 104 -11.38 -23.54 0.30
N SER A 105 -12.61 -23.03 0.27
CA SER A 105 -12.87 -21.59 0.48
C SER A 105 -12.53 -21.11 1.89
N LEU A 106 -12.52 -22.02 2.87
CA LEU A 106 -12.06 -21.76 4.23
C LEU A 106 -10.52 -21.78 4.28
N LEU A 107 -9.96 -20.60 4.59
CA LEU A 107 -8.54 -20.23 4.79
C LEU A 107 -7.62 -20.39 3.56
N ARG A 108 -7.75 -21.48 2.81
CA ARG A 108 -6.83 -21.89 1.74
C ARG A 108 -6.81 -20.97 0.51
N VAL A 109 -7.97 -20.66 -0.06
CA VAL A 109 -8.04 -19.73 -1.21
C VAL A 109 -7.52 -18.34 -0.82
N GLN A 110 -7.81 -17.90 0.40
CA GLN A 110 -7.30 -16.61 0.88
C GLN A 110 -5.79 -16.62 1.08
N ALA A 111 -5.20 -17.72 1.56
CA ALA A 111 -3.76 -17.88 1.67
C ALA A 111 -3.05 -17.69 0.32
N PHE A 112 -3.72 -17.99 -0.80
CA PHE A 112 -3.20 -17.69 -2.13
C PHE A 112 -3.35 -16.20 -2.49
N LEU A 113 -4.54 -15.63 -2.30
CA LEU A 113 -4.93 -14.32 -2.85
C LEU A 113 -4.39 -13.12 -2.08
N GLU A 114 -4.07 -13.27 -0.80
CA GLU A 114 -3.66 -12.14 0.03
C GLU A 114 -2.30 -11.54 -0.39
N LEU A 115 -1.35 -12.36 -0.84
CA LEU A 115 -0.05 -11.87 -1.31
C LEU A 115 -0.16 -10.99 -2.57
N PRO A 116 -0.81 -11.43 -3.66
CA PRO A 116 -1.00 -10.57 -4.81
C PRO A 116 -1.85 -9.35 -4.46
N PHE A 117 -2.86 -9.46 -3.58
CA PHE A 117 -3.61 -8.31 -3.10
C PHE A 117 -2.69 -7.24 -2.49
N ALA A 118 -1.85 -7.61 -1.52
CA ALA A 118 -0.94 -6.69 -0.84
C ALA A 118 0.09 -6.06 -1.78
N LEU A 119 0.76 -6.87 -2.61
CA LEU A 119 1.79 -6.37 -3.51
C LEU A 119 1.21 -5.54 -4.66
N LEU A 120 0.04 -5.90 -5.22
CA LEU A 120 -0.64 -5.11 -6.25
C LEU A 120 -1.12 -3.75 -5.70
N ALA A 121 -1.63 -3.71 -4.47
CA ALA A 121 -1.97 -2.45 -3.81
C ALA A 121 -0.73 -1.55 -3.68
N TYR A 122 0.39 -2.10 -3.24
CA TYR A 122 1.65 -1.35 -3.11
C TYR A 122 2.12 -0.79 -4.46
N VAL A 123 2.24 -1.66 -5.48
CA VAL A 123 2.76 -1.22 -6.79
C VAL A 123 1.79 -0.30 -7.53
N THR A 124 0.49 -0.33 -7.21
CA THR A 124 -0.51 0.62 -7.68
C THR A 124 -0.21 2.03 -7.18
N VAL A 125 0.04 2.19 -5.87
CA VAL A 125 0.44 3.48 -5.29
C VAL A 125 1.76 3.96 -5.92
N LEU A 126 2.74 3.08 -6.07
CA LEU A 126 4.01 3.42 -6.68
C LEU A 126 3.86 3.89 -8.14
N ARG A 127 3.01 3.20 -8.92
CA ARG A 127 2.70 3.55 -10.30
C ARG A 127 2.01 4.90 -10.43
N TRP A 128 1.12 5.24 -9.48
CA TRP A 128 0.48 6.56 -9.44
C TRP A 128 1.44 7.69 -9.10
N LEU A 129 2.53 7.42 -8.40
CA LEU A 129 3.55 8.40 -8.07
C LEU A 129 4.58 8.56 -9.20
N ASP A 130 5.09 7.44 -9.69
CA ASP A 130 6.16 7.40 -10.71
C ASP A 130 6.12 6.06 -11.45
N ARG A 131 5.61 6.08 -12.68
CA ARG A 131 5.51 4.90 -13.55
C ARG A 131 6.88 4.30 -13.88
N GLY A 132 7.91 5.14 -14.03
CA GLY A 132 9.28 4.69 -14.29
C GLY A 132 9.86 3.95 -13.09
N LEU A 133 9.63 4.47 -11.88
CA LEU A 133 10.03 3.81 -10.64
C LEU A 133 9.27 2.49 -10.43
N TYR A 134 7.95 2.48 -10.66
CA TYR A 134 7.15 1.26 -10.69
C TYR A 134 7.75 0.22 -11.64
N ARG A 135 7.98 0.60 -12.91
CA ARG A 135 8.50 -0.32 -13.93
C ARG A 135 9.82 -0.93 -13.48
N ARG A 136 10.78 -0.09 -13.06
CA ARG A 136 12.09 -0.56 -12.61
C ARG A 136 11.97 -1.45 -11.38
N LEU A 137 11.23 -1.04 -10.34
CA LEU A 137 11.04 -1.84 -9.13
C LEU A 137 10.43 -3.20 -9.47
N ALA A 138 9.31 -3.19 -10.19
CA ALA A 138 8.55 -4.37 -10.54
C ALA A 138 9.29 -5.30 -11.50
N SER A 139 10.23 -4.80 -12.30
CA SER A 139 11.12 -5.63 -13.14
C SER A 139 12.36 -6.15 -12.40
N SER A 140 12.61 -5.71 -11.16
CA SER A 140 13.82 -6.04 -10.42
C SER A 140 13.70 -7.31 -9.57
N ARG A 141 14.83 -7.74 -8.99
CA ARG A 141 14.88 -8.83 -8.00
C ARG A 141 14.24 -8.43 -6.65
N LEU A 142 13.94 -7.15 -6.40
CA LEU A 142 13.29 -6.71 -5.16
C LEU A 142 11.86 -7.25 -5.02
N VAL A 143 11.17 -7.54 -6.13
CA VAL A 143 9.85 -8.18 -6.07
C VAL A 143 9.93 -9.58 -5.49
N TRP A 144 10.98 -10.33 -5.82
CA TRP A 144 11.23 -11.65 -5.23
C TRP A 144 11.56 -11.53 -3.75
N ALA A 145 12.43 -10.57 -3.38
CA ALA A 145 12.75 -10.33 -1.97
C ALA A 145 11.51 -9.93 -1.15
N ALA A 146 10.67 -9.04 -1.65
CA ALA A 146 9.42 -8.64 -1.00
C ALA A 146 8.46 -9.84 -0.88
N SER A 147 8.26 -10.59 -1.97
CA SER A 147 7.43 -11.80 -1.98
C SER A 147 7.86 -12.82 -0.94
N PHE A 148 9.17 -13.15 -0.87
CA PHE A 148 9.68 -14.06 0.13
C PHE A 148 9.61 -13.50 1.56
N SER A 149 9.90 -12.22 1.75
CA SER A 149 9.77 -11.59 3.06
C SER A 149 8.33 -11.62 3.56
N TYR A 150 7.36 -11.36 2.69
CA TYR A 150 5.94 -11.33 3.05
C TYR A 150 5.44 -12.74 3.34
N THR A 151 5.80 -13.71 2.51
CA THR A 151 5.50 -15.12 2.72
C THR A 151 6.14 -15.66 4.00
N PHE A 152 7.38 -15.28 4.32
CA PHE A 152 8.01 -15.69 5.57
C PHE A 152 7.23 -15.18 6.78
N VAL A 153 6.85 -13.90 6.79
CA VAL A 153 6.04 -13.31 7.87
C VAL A 153 4.70 -14.01 7.98
N PHE A 154 4.03 -14.27 6.86
CA PHE A 154 2.80 -15.07 6.83
C PHE A 154 3.01 -16.44 7.45
N CYS A 155 4.01 -17.21 7.02
CA CYS A 155 4.27 -18.56 7.55
C CYS A 155 4.58 -18.55 9.05
N VAL A 156 5.29 -17.54 9.56
CA VAL A 156 5.55 -17.41 10.99
C VAL A 156 4.24 -17.17 11.76
N VAL A 157 3.42 -16.22 11.31
CA VAL A 157 2.14 -15.90 11.95
C VAL A 157 1.17 -17.08 11.88
N GLU A 158 1.08 -17.73 10.71
CA GLU A 158 0.26 -18.91 10.47
C GLU A 158 0.68 -20.09 11.37
N TRP A 159 1.99 -20.21 11.65
CA TRP A 159 2.51 -21.23 12.56
C TRP A 159 2.27 -20.91 14.03
N GLU A 160 2.27 -19.62 14.40
CA GLU A 160 1.92 -19.16 15.75
C GLU A 160 0.40 -19.31 16.01
N LEU A 161 -0.43 -19.07 14.99
CA LEU A 161 -1.89 -19.24 15.02
C LEU A 161 -2.33 -20.55 14.37
N ARG A 162 -1.65 -21.64 14.75
CA ARG A 162 -1.78 -22.92 14.07
C ARG A 162 -3.23 -23.44 14.12
N ASN A 163 -3.76 -23.73 12.94
CA ASN A 163 -5.07 -24.30 12.73
C ASN A 163 -4.94 -25.62 11.90
N PRO A 164 -6.04 -26.37 11.70
CA PRO A 164 -6.00 -27.65 10.97
C PRO A 164 -5.50 -27.55 9.51
N TYR A 165 -5.52 -26.36 8.90
CA TYR A 165 -5.16 -26.13 7.50
C TYR A 165 -3.81 -25.43 7.33
N THR A 166 -3.09 -25.10 8.41
CA THR A 166 -1.82 -24.37 8.39
C THR A 166 -0.81 -24.92 7.38
N VAL A 167 -0.69 -26.25 7.24
CA VAL A 167 0.25 -26.84 6.28
C VAL A 167 -0.17 -26.54 4.84
N ASP A 168 -1.45 -26.70 4.54
CA ASP A 168 -2.01 -26.39 3.21
C ASP A 168 -1.83 -24.90 2.90
N ASP A 169 -2.14 -24.03 3.86
CA ASP A 169 -2.05 -22.58 3.71
C ASP A 169 -0.60 -22.12 3.44
N ILE A 170 0.38 -22.73 4.12
CA ILE A 170 1.80 -22.48 3.86
C ILE A 170 2.20 -22.93 2.45
N VAL A 171 1.81 -24.13 2.02
CA VAL A 171 2.13 -24.64 0.69
C VAL A 171 1.52 -23.75 -0.39
N ILE A 172 0.25 -23.39 -0.23
CA ILE A 172 -0.48 -22.49 -1.15
C ILE A 172 0.17 -21.10 -1.19
N ARG A 173 0.57 -20.57 -0.03
CA ARG A 173 1.29 -19.30 0.04
C ARG A 173 2.61 -19.36 -0.70
N VAL A 174 3.38 -20.45 -0.59
CA VAL A 174 4.64 -20.63 -1.32
C VAL A 174 4.39 -20.63 -2.83
N CYS A 175 3.32 -21.28 -3.31
CA CYS A 175 2.93 -21.19 -4.72
C CYS A 175 2.61 -19.74 -5.12
N SER A 176 1.85 -19.02 -4.30
CA SER A 176 1.56 -17.59 -4.52
C SER A 176 2.83 -16.74 -4.52
N ALA A 177 3.82 -17.09 -3.69
CA ALA A 177 5.11 -16.39 -3.58
C ALA A 177 5.95 -16.48 -4.86
N VAL A 178 5.76 -17.54 -5.65
CA VAL A 178 6.42 -17.72 -6.95
C VAL A 178 5.62 -17.05 -8.07
N LEU A 179 4.29 -17.19 -8.07
CA LEU A 179 3.45 -16.68 -9.15
C LEU A 179 3.30 -15.14 -9.11
N THR A 180 3.26 -14.54 -7.92
CA THR A 180 3.05 -13.10 -7.77
C THR A 180 4.20 -12.27 -8.37
N PRO A 181 5.49 -12.55 -8.11
CA PRO A 181 6.58 -11.87 -8.78
C PRO A 181 6.57 -12.00 -10.30
N VAL A 182 6.24 -13.19 -10.83
CA VAL A 182 6.13 -13.43 -12.27
C VAL A 182 5.03 -12.55 -12.87
N LEU A 183 3.86 -12.47 -12.22
CA LEU A 183 2.77 -11.59 -12.62
C LEU A 183 3.20 -10.11 -12.62
N LEU A 184 3.84 -9.65 -11.54
CA LEU A 184 4.27 -8.25 -11.42
C LEU A 184 5.34 -7.87 -12.45
N GLN A 185 6.29 -8.76 -12.72
CA GLN A 185 7.29 -8.58 -13.77
C GLN A 185 6.65 -8.58 -15.16
N TRP A 186 5.66 -9.43 -15.40
CA TRP A 186 4.90 -9.41 -16.65
C TRP A 186 4.13 -8.10 -16.82
N LEU A 187 3.44 -7.61 -15.79
CA LEU A 187 2.76 -6.31 -15.80
C LEU A 187 3.73 -5.15 -16.06
N ALA A 188 4.90 -5.17 -15.43
CA ALA A 188 5.92 -4.14 -15.62
C ALA A 188 6.40 -4.06 -17.09
N LYS A 189 6.53 -5.21 -17.76
CA LYS A 189 6.89 -5.28 -19.19
C LYS A 189 5.82 -4.71 -20.13
N GLN A 190 4.57 -4.62 -19.67
CA GLN A 190 3.48 -3.99 -20.44
C GLN A 190 3.42 -2.48 -20.24
N GLU A 191 4.19 -1.92 -19.31
CA GLU A 191 4.18 -0.49 -19.02
C GLU A 191 5.01 0.29 -20.05
N GLY A 192 4.38 1.30 -20.65
CA GLY A 192 5.04 2.22 -21.58
C GLY A 192 5.93 3.23 -20.87
N ASP A 193 6.76 3.93 -21.63
CA ASP A 193 7.56 5.03 -21.10
C ASP A 193 6.67 6.22 -20.74
N GLY A 194 6.78 6.69 -19.50
CA GLY A 194 6.12 7.89 -19.02
C GLY A 194 6.75 8.37 -17.72
N SER A 195 7.27 9.60 -17.72
CA SER A 195 7.65 10.29 -16.50
C SER A 195 6.54 11.28 -16.18
N GLU A 196 5.77 11.02 -15.12
CA GLU A 196 4.82 12.02 -14.62
C GLU A 196 5.65 13.07 -13.86
N ARG A 197 5.61 14.31 -14.34
CA ARG A 197 6.14 15.46 -13.59
C ARG A 197 5.17 15.75 -12.47
N ALA A 198 5.68 15.91 -11.25
CA ALA A 198 4.85 16.19 -10.10
C ALA A 198 4.61 17.70 -9.98
N SER A 199 3.34 18.10 -9.91
CA SER A 199 2.89 19.43 -9.52
C SER A 199 2.19 19.38 -8.16
N PHE A 200 1.95 20.55 -7.56
CA PHE A 200 1.21 20.65 -6.30
C PHE A 200 -0.17 19.96 -6.35
N ALA A 201 -0.95 20.23 -7.41
CA ALA A 201 -2.27 19.67 -7.57
C ALA A 201 -2.23 18.15 -7.76
N GLN A 202 -1.29 17.64 -8.55
CA GLN A 202 -1.09 16.20 -8.71
C GLN A 202 -0.69 15.53 -7.39
N MET A 203 0.16 16.17 -6.58
CA MET A 203 0.55 15.62 -5.28
C MET A 203 -0.61 15.58 -4.28
N LEU A 204 -1.47 16.60 -4.25
CA LEU A 204 -2.69 16.55 -3.44
C LEU A 204 -3.64 15.45 -3.89
N LEU A 205 -3.87 15.31 -5.20
CA LEU A 205 -4.70 14.23 -5.73
C LEU A 205 -4.08 12.85 -5.50
N PHE A 206 -2.75 12.75 -5.48
CA PHE A 206 -2.04 11.54 -5.09
C PHE A 206 -2.29 11.20 -3.60
N VAL A 207 -2.25 12.19 -2.69
CA VAL A 207 -2.58 11.98 -1.27
C VAL A 207 -4.01 11.45 -1.14
N VAL A 208 -4.97 12.13 -1.78
CA VAL A 208 -6.39 11.75 -1.75
C VAL A 208 -6.60 10.35 -2.32
N SER A 209 -5.95 10.02 -3.44
CA SER A 209 -6.03 8.68 -4.06
C SER A 209 -5.46 7.60 -3.14
N THR A 210 -4.32 7.87 -2.50
CA THR A 210 -3.66 6.91 -1.61
C THR A 210 -4.45 6.69 -0.33
N TRP A 211 -5.00 7.77 0.26
CA TRP A 211 -5.91 7.67 1.39
C TRP A 211 -7.17 6.86 1.05
N ALA A 212 -7.81 7.16 -0.08
CA ALA A 212 -9.02 6.45 -0.51
C ALA A 212 -8.75 4.97 -0.80
N LEU A 213 -7.64 4.66 -1.49
CA LEU A 213 -7.22 3.26 -1.70
C LEU A 213 -6.92 2.55 -0.38
N GLY A 214 -6.21 3.20 0.54
CA GLY A 214 -5.93 2.64 1.87
C GLY A 214 -7.22 2.34 2.64
N HIS A 215 -8.21 3.21 2.57
CA HIS A 215 -9.52 2.97 3.19
C HIS A 215 -10.23 1.77 2.57
N LEU A 216 -10.19 1.62 1.24
CA LEU A 216 -10.75 0.46 0.54
C LEU A 216 -10.00 -0.84 0.88
N VAL A 217 -8.68 -0.77 1.04
CA VAL A 217 -7.87 -1.93 1.48
C VAL A 217 -8.26 -2.35 2.89
N LEU A 218 -8.45 -1.40 3.82
CA LEU A 218 -8.93 -1.70 5.17
C LEU A 218 -10.35 -2.26 5.17
N PHE A 219 -11.23 -1.75 4.29
CA PHE A 219 -12.56 -2.32 4.09
C PHE A 219 -12.50 -3.78 3.66
N VAL A 220 -11.71 -4.12 2.62
CA VAL A 220 -11.51 -5.50 2.18
C VAL A 220 -10.89 -6.35 3.27
N TYR A 221 -9.93 -5.80 4.02
CA TYR A 221 -9.32 -6.50 5.15
C TYR A 221 -10.37 -6.88 6.18
N GLU A 222 -11.16 -5.92 6.66
CA GLU A 222 -12.18 -6.13 7.68
C GLU A 222 -13.28 -7.07 7.22
N THR A 223 -13.88 -6.84 6.05
CA THR A 223 -15.10 -7.54 5.62
C THR A 223 -14.82 -8.85 4.90
N ALA A 224 -13.62 -9.03 4.34
CA ALA A 224 -13.31 -10.18 3.52
C ALA A 224 -12.10 -10.97 4.00
N LEU A 225 -10.96 -10.33 4.30
CA LEU A 225 -9.78 -11.08 4.75
C LEU A 225 -9.92 -11.60 6.20
N LEU A 226 -10.87 -11.10 6.98
CA LEU A 226 -11.21 -11.67 8.29
C LEU A 226 -12.47 -12.56 8.24
N TYR A 227 -12.96 -12.91 7.04
CA TYR A 227 -14.18 -13.67 6.84
C TYR A 227 -15.45 -13.04 7.44
N ASN A 228 -15.50 -11.70 7.53
CA ASN A 228 -16.60 -10.95 8.14
C ASN A 228 -17.56 -10.36 7.10
N LEU A 229 -18.10 -11.19 6.21
CA LEU A 229 -18.99 -10.71 5.15
C LEU A 229 -20.24 -10.00 5.70
N GLY A 230 -20.66 -10.35 6.92
CA GLY A 230 -21.76 -9.70 7.64
C GLY A 230 -21.52 -8.21 7.93
N HIS A 231 -20.25 -7.75 7.99
CA HIS A 231 -19.92 -6.34 8.20
C HIS A 231 -20.09 -5.46 6.96
N VAL A 232 -20.28 -6.05 5.76
CA VAL A 232 -20.40 -5.29 4.51
C VAL A 232 -21.51 -4.25 4.60
N GLY A 233 -22.69 -4.61 5.11
CA GLY A 233 -23.83 -3.68 5.17
C GLY A 233 -23.53 -2.38 5.93
N GLY A 234 -22.89 -2.49 7.10
CA GLY A 234 -22.53 -1.33 7.93
C GLY A 234 -21.36 -0.51 7.38
N ARG A 235 -20.49 -1.11 6.56
CA ARG A 235 -19.26 -0.48 6.03
C ARG A 235 -19.37 -0.05 4.58
N LEU A 236 -20.39 -0.49 3.84
CA LEU A 236 -20.58 -0.20 2.42
C LEU A 236 -20.68 1.30 2.13
N PRO A 237 -21.40 2.14 2.91
CA PRO A 237 -21.48 3.58 2.62
C PRO A 237 -20.10 4.26 2.60
N SER A 238 -19.23 3.96 3.57
CA SER A 238 -17.88 4.55 3.61
C SER A 238 -16.99 4.04 2.47
N ALA A 239 -17.12 2.76 2.11
CA ALA A 239 -16.43 2.19 0.96
C ALA A 239 -16.86 2.84 -0.37
N LEU A 240 -18.16 3.08 -0.56
CA LEU A 240 -18.68 3.77 -1.74
C LEU A 240 -18.16 5.21 -1.83
N VAL A 241 -18.15 5.95 -0.71
CA VAL A 241 -17.57 7.30 -0.66
C VAL A 241 -16.08 7.25 -1.04
N ALA A 242 -15.31 6.34 -0.46
CA ALA A 242 -13.89 6.19 -0.79
C ALA A 242 -13.69 5.83 -2.27
N LEU A 243 -14.52 4.96 -2.85
CA LEU A 243 -14.49 4.62 -4.27
C LEU A 243 -14.79 5.83 -5.16
N CYS A 244 -15.82 6.61 -4.84
CA CYS A 244 -16.15 7.83 -5.56
C CYS A 244 -15.03 8.87 -5.48
N VAL A 245 -14.45 9.06 -4.28
CA VAL A 245 -13.30 9.96 -4.07
C VAL A 245 -12.09 9.50 -4.88
N LEU A 246 -11.79 8.20 -4.87
CA LEU A 246 -10.70 7.65 -5.67
C LEU A 246 -10.93 7.86 -7.16
N ALA A 247 -12.12 7.49 -7.67
CA ALA A 247 -12.46 7.67 -9.08
C ALA A 247 -12.37 9.15 -9.50
N GLY A 248 -12.95 10.06 -8.70
CA GLY A 248 -12.88 11.50 -8.92
C GLY A 248 -11.45 12.03 -8.93
N ALA A 249 -10.62 11.63 -7.96
CA ALA A 249 -9.23 12.05 -7.87
C ALA A 249 -8.40 11.55 -9.06
N ARG A 250 -8.60 10.30 -9.51
CA ARG A 250 -7.89 9.74 -10.68
C ARG A 250 -8.34 10.40 -11.99
N VAL A 251 -9.64 10.67 -12.16
CA VAL A 251 -10.16 11.41 -13.31
C VAL A 251 -9.61 12.84 -13.32
N ALA A 252 -9.65 13.55 -12.21
CA ALA A 252 -9.10 14.89 -12.09
C ALA A 252 -7.59 14.91 -12.40
N SER A 253 -6.83 13.96 -11.84
CA SER A 253 -5.38 13.86 -12.07
C SER A 253 -5.04 13.63 -13.53
N SER A 254 -5.87 12.90 -14.27
CA SER A 254 -5.66 12.64 -15.70
C SER A 254 -5.89 13.86 -16.61
N ARG A 255 -6.55 14.91 -16.08
CA ARG A 255 -6.89 16.13 -16.81
C ARG A 255 -6.01 17.32 -16.43
N LEU A 256 -5.19 17.19 -15.38
CA LEU A 256 -4.29 18.27 -14.98
C LEU A 256 -3.17 18.43 -16.00
N PRO A 257 -2.82 19.67 -16.38
CA PRO A 257 -1.64 19.92 -17.18
C PRO A 257 -0.38 19.56 -16.39
N ASP A 258 0.67 19.17 -17.10
CA ASP A 258 1.98 19.01 -16.50
C ASP A 258 2.44 20.35 -15.92
N GLY A 259 2.84 20.32 -14.64
CA GLY A 259 3.37 21.48 -13.93
C GLY A 259 4.78 21.21 -13.42
N GLU A 260 5.52 22.28 -13.13
CA GLU A 260 6.84 22.19 -12.53
C GLU A 260 6.76 22.44 -11.02
N ALA A 261 7.16 21.44 -10.24
CA ALA A 261 7.37 21.60 -8.82
C ALA A 261 8.56 22.52 -8.54
N GLY A 262 8.43 23.38 -7.53
CA GLY A 262 9.58 24.07 -6.96
C GLY A 262 10.52 23.12 -6.21
N VAL A 263 11.59 23.67 -5.63
CA VAL A 263 12.67 22.89 -5.02
C VAL A 263 12.16 22.10 -3.81
N ALA A 264 11.42 22.75 -2.91
CA ALA A 264 10.94 22.11 -1.69
C ALA A 264 9.95 20.99 -2.01
N LEU A 265 9.00 21.23 -2.93
CA LEU A 265 8.06 20.21 -3.36
C LEU A 265 8.77 19.05 -4.07
N SER A 266 9.77 19.33 -4.90
CA SER A 266 10.58 18.29 -5.57
C SER A 266 11.31 17.40 -4.58
N SER A 267 11.84 17.96 -3.47
CA SER A 267 12.44 17.17 -2.40
C SER A 267 11.45 16.23 -1.72
N VAL A 268 10.22 16.68 -1.49
CA VAL A 268 9.15 15.85 -0.91
C VAL A 268 8.82 14.68 -1.84
N VAL A 269 8.69 14.93 -3.14
CA VAL A 269 8.43 13.90 -4.16
C VAL A 269 9.59 12.90 -4.22
N ALA A 270 10.83 13.37 -4.24
CA ALA A 270 12.01 12.50 -4.21
C ALA A 270 12.08 11.66 -2.93
N GLY A 271 11.80 12.27 -1.77
CA GLY A 271 11.74 11.58 -0.48
C GLY A 271 10.69 10.47 -0.49
N LEU A 272 9.49 10.75 -1.01
CA LEU A 272 8.43 9.75 -1.12
C LEU A 272 8.80 8.61 -2.08
N ARG A 273 9.42 8.91 -3.22
CA ARG A 273 9.93 7.90 -4.17
C ARG A 273 10.92 6.96 -3.50
N TRP A 274 11.90 7.51 -2.77
CA TRP A 274 12.86 6.71 -2.02
C TRP A 274 12.21 5.94 -0.87
N ALA A 275 11.28 6.54 -0.14
CA ALA A 275 10.59 5.87 0.95
C ALA A 275 9.79 4.67 0.45
N LEU A 276 9.01 4.80 -0.63
CA LEU A 276 8.28 3.67 -1.22
C LEU A 276 9.21 2.61 -1.80
N LEU A 277 10.33 3.01 -2.41
CA LEU A 277 11.30 2.02 -2.90
C LEU A 277 11.90 1.22 -1.74
N LEU A 278 12.36 1.91 -0.69
CA LEU A 278 13.07 1.31 0.44
C LEU A 278 12.12 0.58 1.40
N PHE A 279 10.86 0.97 1.48
CA PHE A 279 9.90 0.32 2.36
C PHE A 279 9.26 -0.93 1.74
N PHE A 280 9.39 -1.13 0.42
CA PHE A 280 8.71 -2.20 -0.30
C PHE A 280 8.94 -3.61 0.28
N VAL A 281 10.21 -3.98 0.50
CA VAL A 281 10.59 -5.30 1.06
C VAL A 281 10.21 -5.43 2.55
N PRO A 282 10.50 -4.45 3.43
CA PRO A 282 10.18 -4.59 4.85
C PRO A 282 8.72 -4.32 5.22
N ALA A 283 7.86 -3.79 4.34
CA ALA A 283 6.56 -3.24 4.77
C ALA A 283 5.69 -4.21 5.59
N LEU A 284 5.53 -5.46 5.14
CA LEU A 284 4.73 -6.44 5.88
C LEU A 284 5.41 -6.86 7.19
N ALA A 285 6.73 -7.07 7.17
CA ALA A 285 7.48 -7.42 8.36
C ALA A 285 7.39 -6.31 9.42
N VAL A 286 7.48 -5.04 9.02
CA VAL A 286 7.34 -3.90 9.92
C VAL A 286 5.92 -3.83 10.49
N ARG A 287 4.89 -3.99 9.66
CA ARG A 287 3.49 -4.02 10.12
C ARG A 287 3.27 -5.11 11.16
N TYR A 288 3.65 -6.34 10.85
CA TYR A 288 3.46 -7.47 11.77
C TYR A 288 4.44 -7.45 12.95
N GLY A 289 5.58 -6.78 12.82
CA GLY A 289 6.54 -6.60 13.90
C GLY A 289 6.01 -5.78 15.08
N VAL A 290 4.94 -4.99 14.86
CA VAL A 290 4.22 -4.28 15.92
C VAL A 290 3.41 -5.25 16.80
N ASN A 291 2.76 -6.25 16.20
CA ASN A 291 1.83 -7.14 16.92
C ASN A 291 2.44 -8.50 17.29
N PHE A 292 3.30 -9.06 16.45
CA PHE A 292 3.91 -10.40 16.57
C PHE A 292 5.44 -10.35 16.74
N GLY A 293 5.99 -9.16 16.94
CA GLY A 293 7.43 -8.93 17.05
C GLY A 293 7.80 -8.05 18.24
N ILE A 294 8.90 -7.32 18.10
CA ILE A 294 9.32 -6.32 19.07
C ILE A 294 8.96 -4.94 18.47
N PRO A 295 7.95 -4.23 19.00
CA PRO A 295 7.47 -2.97 18.42
C PRO A 295 8.58 -1.93 18.22
N LEU A 296 9.53 -1.87 19.15
CA LEU A 296 10.69 -0.98 19.07
C LEU A 296 11.58 -1.27 17.86
N ILE A 297 11.75 -2.55 17.49
CA ILE A 297 12.54 -2.93 16.30
C ILE A 297 11.79 -2.53 15.03
N ALA A 298 10.46 -2.75 14.97
CA ALA A 298 9.65 -2.32 13.84
C ALA A 298 9.67 -0.79 13.66
N ALA A 299 9.54 -0.04 14.76
CA ALA A 299 9.65 1.41 14.76
C ALA A 299 11.04 1.88 14.30
N ALA A 300 12.12 1.32 14.86
CA ALA A 300 13.48 1.65 14.48
C ALA A 300 13.76 1.36 13.00
N ALA A 301 13.28 0.23 12.48
CA ALA A 301 13.40 -0.12 11.07
C ALA A 301 12.64 0.85 10.16
N GLY A 302 11.39 1.20 10.50
CA GLY A 302 10.62 2.21 9.78
C GLY A 302 11.32 3.57 9.77
N LEU A 303 11.85 4.01 10.91
CA LEU A 303 12.62 5.25 11.02
C LEU A 303 13.92 5.21 10.20
N ALA A 304 14.63 4.08 10.19
CA ALA A 304 15.84 3.92 9.39
C ALA A 304 15.54 4.03 7.88
N VAL A 305 14.43 3.45 7.42
CA VAL A 305 13.96 3.60 6.03
C VAL A 305 13.63 5.07 5.71
N CYS A 306 12.89 5.74 6.59
CA CYS A 306 12.57 7.16 6.43
C CYS A 306 13.83 8.05 6.40
N LEU A 307 14.78 7.80 7.30
CA LEU A 307 16.05 8.54 7.37
C LEU A 307 16.88 8.32 6.10
N ALA A 308 17.01 7.08 5.64
CA ALA A 308 17.72 6.77 4.40
C ALA A 308 17.06 7.46 3.20
N ALA A 309 15.73 7.40 3.10
CA ALA A 309 14.97 8.07 2.05
C ALA A 309 15.19 9.60 2.06
N ALA A 310 15.18 10.21 3.25
CA ALA A 310 15.49 11.62 3.41
C ALA A 310 16.92 11.93 2.95
N ILE A 311 17.93 11.16 3.37
CA ILE A 311 19.33 11.36 2.96
C ILE A 311 19.48 11.29 1.43
N PHE A 312 18.84 10.32 0.77
CA PHE A 312 18.92 10.23 -0.70
C PHE A 312 18.20 11.39 -1.40
N ALA A 313 17.03 11.78 -0.91
CA ALA A 313 16.30 12.94 -1.45
C ALA A 313 17.07 14.26 -1.28
N LEU A 314 17.75 14.43 -0.13
CA LEU A 314 18.62 15.56 0.15
C LEU A 314 19.79 15.62 -0.84
N ARG A 315 20.48 14.49 -1.04
CA ARG A 315 21.60 14.40 -1.97
C ARG A 315 21.17 14.74 -3.40
N GLU A 316 20.00 14.26 -3.83
CA GLU A 316 19.47 14.56 -5.16
C GLU A 316 19.09 16.04 -5.30
N THR A 317 18.42 16.62 -4.31
CA THR A 317 17.94 18.01 -4.38
C THR A 317 19.07 19.04 -4.23
N LEU A 318 20.00 18.81 -3.31
CA LEU A 318 21.01 19.79 -2.88
C LEU A 318 22.37 19.64 -3.59
N SER A 319 22.50 18.67 -4.51
CA SER A 319 23.71 18.52 -5.30
C SER A 319 24.00 19.81 -6.09
N GLY A 320 25.16 20.43 -5.84
CA GLY A 320 25.58 21.66 -6.53
C GLY A 320 24.88 22.95 -6.07
N THR A 321 24.12 22.95 -4.97
CA THR A 321 23.48 24.17 -4.44
C THR A 321 24.38 24.92 -3.45
N GLY A 322 24.42 26.26 -3.54
CA GLY A 322 25.16 27.10 -2.58
C GLY A 322 24.53 27.15 -1.18
N THR A 323 25.32 27.51 -0.17
CA THR A 323 24.97 27.49 1.27
C THR A 323 23.69 28.27 1.60
N ALA A 324 23.50 29.44 1.02
CA ALA A 324 22.31 30.27 1.25
C ALA A 324 21.03 29.57 0.77
N ARG A 325 21.08 28.86 -0.37
CA ARG A 325 19.92 28.12 -0.91
C ARG A 325 19.60 26.90 -0.05
N THR A 326 20.62 26.24 0.49
CA THR A 326 20.47 25.13 1.44
C THR A 326 19.80 25.57 2.73
N ALA A 327 20.20 26.74 3.28
CA ALA A 327 19.59 27.29 4.50
C ALA A 327 18.10 27.61 4.31
N VAL A 328 17.73 28.23 3.19
CA VAL A 328 16.32 28.51 2.86
C VAL A 328 15.52 27.21 2.71
N TRP A 329 16.05 26.24 1.99
CA TRP A 329 15.42 24.92 1.83
C TRP A 329 15.23 24.20 3.18
N ALA A 330 16.21 24.29 4.08
CA ALA A 330 16.12 23.68 5.41
C ALA A 330 15.00 24.32 6.23
N ALA A 331 14.90 25.65 6.22
CA ALA A 331 13.82 26.37 6.89
C ALA A 331 12.43 25.98 6.32
N GLN A 332 12.29 25.90 4.99
CA GLN A 332 11.05 25.44 4.35
C GLN A 332 10.67 24.02 4.79
N THR A 333 11.64 23.12 4.83
CA THR A 333 11.44 21.72 5.21
C THR A 333 11.03 21.59 6.68
N VAL A 334 11.71 22.30 7.59
CA VAL A 334 11.35 22.33 9.02
C VAL A 334 9.93 22.86 9.20
N ALA A 335 9.58 23.97 8.54
CA ALA A 335 8.23 24.52 8.61
C ALA A 335 7.16 23.54 8.09
N ALA A 336 7.43 22.87 6.97
CA ALA A 336 6.52 21.87 6.40
C ALA A 336 6.35 20.64 7.32
N LEU A 337 7.45 20.16 7.93
CA LEU A 337 7.42 19.03 8.86
C LEU A 337 6.64 19.37 10.13
N LEU A 338 6.86 20.55 10.72
CA LEU A 338 6.15 20.98 11.92
C LEU A 338 4.65 21.17 11.65
N ALA A 339 4.29 21.85 10.55
CA ALA A 339 2.89 22.04 10.16
C ALA A 339 2.21 20.71 9.84
N GLY A 340 2.89 19.82 9.11
CA GLY A 340 2.40 18.47 8.83
C GLY A 340 2.22 17.64 10.10
N ALA A 341 3.18 17.64 11.02
CA ALA A 341 3.09 16.92 12.28
C ALA A 341 1.91 17.43 13.14
N ALA A 342 1.73 18.76 13.23
CA ALA A 342 0.60 19.34 13.94
C ALA A 342 -0.75 18.91 13.33
N ALA A 343 -0.87 18.95 11.99
CA ALA A 343 -2.08 18.53 11.30
C ALA A 343 -2.36 17.03 11.45
N GLY A 344 -1.33 16.18 11.35
CA GLY A 344 -1.44 14.74 11.54
C GLY A 344 -1.83 14.38 12.98
N TYR A 345 -1.22 15.03 13.97
CA TYR A 345 -1.56 14.85 15.37
C TYR A 345 -3.00 15.26 15.65
N ALA A 346 -3.44 16.43 15.16
CA ALA A 346 -4.83 16.86 15.26
C ALA A 346 -5.78 15.84 14.60
N ALA A 347 -5.49 15.40 13.39
CA ALA A 347 -6.30 14.41 12.68
C ALA A 347 -6.39 13.06 13.41
N LEU A 348 -5.34 12.67 14.15
CA LEU A 348 -5.36 11.48 15.00
C LEU A 348 -6.28 11.66 16.22
N GLN A 349 -6.26 12.84 16.85
CA GLN A 349 -7.05 13.12 18.06
C GLN A 349 -8.53 13.40 17.77
N LEU A 350 -8.87 13.85 16.56
CA LEU A 350 -10.24 14.29 16.23
C LEU A 350 -11.26 13.17 16.04
N VAL A 351 -10.81 11.93 15.78
CA VAL A 351 -11.72 10.80 15.54
C VAL A 351 -11.15 9.56 16.19
N THR A 352 -11.97 8.90 17.00
CA THR A 352 -11.66 7.58 17.57
C THR A 352 -12.00 6.51 16.55
N ASP A 353 -10.99 5.83 16.01
CA ASP A 353 -11.19 4.72 15.08
C ASP A 353 -11.24 3.38 15.80
N ALA A 354 -12.00 2.44 15.24
CA ALA A 354 -12.03 1.05 15.72
C ALA A 354 -10.68 0.34 15.51
N TYR A 355 -9.92 0.75 14.50
CA TYR A 355 -8.58 0.22 14.18
C TYR A 355 -7.57 1.36 14.15
N TYR A 356 -6.43 1.18 14.82
CA TYR A 356 -5.39 2.21 14.87
C TYR A 356 -4.82 2.51 13.48
N GLU A 357 -4.84 1.55 12.55
CA GLU A 357 -4.41 1.73 11.15
C GLU A 357 -5.25 2.77 10.41
N ALA A 358 -6.56 2.86 10.68
CA ALA A 358 -7.43 3.86 10.06
C ALA A 358 -7.07 5.27 10.56
N GLY A 359 -6.81 5.41 11.86
CA GLY A 359 -6.33 6.65 12.47
C GLY A 359 -4.97 7.07 11.92
N LEU A 360 -4.03 6.13 11.82
CA LEU A 360 -2.70 6.37 11.22
C LEU A 360 -2.79 6.77 9.76
N LEU A 361 -3.66 6.13 8.96
CA LEU A 361 -3.86 6.47 7.54
C LEU A 361 -4.39 7.89 7.39
N ARG A 362 -5.38 8.27 8.21
CA ARG A 362 -5.93 9.65 8.21
C ARG A 362 -4.88 10.66 8.64
N ALA A 363 -4.16 10.39 9.73
CA ALA A 363 -3.10 11.26 10.25
C ALA A 363 -1.97 11.46 9.23
N ALA A 364 -1.51 10.37 8.59
CA ALA A 364 -0.49 10.41 7.55
C ALA A 364 -0.96 11.20 6.32
N GLY A 365 -2.21 11.00 5.89
CA GLY A 365 -2.82 11.75 4.78
C GLY A 365 -2.87 13.26 5.05
N ALA A 366 -3.36 13.64 6.24
CA ALA A 366 -3.42 15.05 6.65
C ALA A 366 -2.03 15.68 6.77
N ALA A 367 -1.09 14.99 7.44
CA ALA A 367 0.28 15.47 7.60
C ALA A 367 0.97 15.69 6.23
N PHE A 368 0.82 14.73 5.32
CA PHE A 368 1.45 14.80 4.01
C PHE A 368 0.82 15.89 3.13
N ALA A 369 -0.52 16.03 3.13
CA ALA A 369 -1.20 17.09 2.39
C ALA A 369 -0.76 18.50 2.85
N VAL A 370 -0.65 18.72 4.16
CA VAL A 370 -0.20 20.00 4.72
C VAL A 370 1.27 20.26 4.40
N ALA A 371 2.14 19.26 4.54
CA ALA A 371 3.55 19.40 4.16
C ALA A 371 3.71 19.78 2.68
N VAL A 372 2.97 19.12 1.78
CA VAL A 372 2.93 19.45 0.34
C VAL A 372 2.45 20.88 0.10
N ALA A 373 1.41 21.33 0.81
CA ALA A 373 0.88 22.68 0.70
C ALA A 373 1.88 23.75 1.17
N VAL A 374 2.56 23.54 2.30
CA VAL A 374 3.59 24.45 2.81
C VAL A 374 4.77 24.53 1.85
N CYS A 375 5.27 23.40 1.35
CA CYS A 375 6.35 23.38 0.36
C CYS A 375 5.95 24.13 -0.92
N ALA A 376 4.76 23.86 -1.47
CA ALA A 376 4.30 24.51 -2.69
C ALA A 376 4.06 26.03 -2.50
N ALA A 377 3.51 26.45 -1.36
CA ALA A 377 3.25 27.85 -1.07
C ALA A 377 4.57 28.63 -0.92
N THR A 378 5.52 28.08 -0.18
CA THR A 378 6.84 28.70 0.03
C THR A 378 7.65 28.76 -1.26
N ASP A 379 7.62 27.72 -2.10
CA ASP A 379 8.26 27.72 -3.42
C ASP A 379 7.70 28.84 -4.32
N ARG A 380 6.37 29.00 -4.37
CA ARG A 380 5.74 30.09 -5.15
C ARG A 380 6.11 31.47 -4.63
N TRP A 381 6.15 31.64 -3.31
CA TRP A 381 6.51 32.91 -2.68
C TRP A 381 7.96 33.32 -3.00
N LEU A 382 8.90 32.37 -2.92
CA LEU A 382 10.30 32.61 -3.29
C LEU A 382 10.45 32.93 -4.78
N ALA A 383 9.73 32.22 -5.66
CA ALA A 383 9.75 32.49 -7.09
C ALA A 383 9.26 33.91 -7.41
N ARG A 384 8.16 34.35 -6.78
CA ARG A 384 7.64 35.73 -6.93
C ARG A 384 8.62 36.78 -6.45
N ARG A 385 9.29 36.55 -5.31
CA ARG A 385 10.30 37.48 -4.79
C ARG A 385 11.47 37.65 -5.74
N ARG A 386 11.97 36.56 -6.33
CA ARG A 386 13.05 36.63 -7.32
C ARG A 386 12.64 37.37 -8.60
N ALA A 387 11.39 37.21 -9.04
CA ALA A 387 10.87 37.94 -10.20
C ALA A 387 10.69 39.44 -9.94
N ALA A 388 10.42 39.84 -8.69
CA ALA A 388 10.24 41.24 -8.30
C ALA A 388 11.57 42.00 -8.09
N THR A 389 12.69 41.29 -7.93
CA THR A 389 14.04 41.86 -7.85
C THR A 389 14.87 41.38 -9.06
N PRO A 390 14.61 41.89 -10.27
CA PRO A 390 15.52 41.66 -11.38
C PRO A 390 16.88 42.28 -11.02
N VAL A 391 17.93 41.46 -11.08
CA VAL A 391 19.33 41.89 -10.88
C VAL A 391 19.77 42.73 -12.06
#